data_AF-A0A1E1WMQ3-F1
#
_entry.id   AF-A0A1E1WMQ3-F1
#
_cell.length_a   1.000
_cell.length_b   1.000
_cell.length_c   1.000
_cell.angle_alpha   90.00
_cell.angle_beta   90.00
_cell.angle_gamma   90.00
#
_symmetry.space_group_name_H-M   'P 1'
#
loop_
_entity.id
_entity.type
_entity.pdbx_description
1 polymer ?
#
loop_
_entity_poly.entity_id
_entity_poly.type
_entity_poly.pdbx_seq_one_letter_code
_entity_poly.pdbx_strand_id
1 'polypeptide(L)'
;GDERERLLFAIDHVGAKVTPYMTRDNTVLVCKRAEGNKYRRAREWNIPVVTAHWLTDLLLGNMSALSQIENAKYQQFNMPSPFRMDYSLVSHLMNAWKMPINITQESHERAKRSAAA
;
A
#
# COMPACT_ATOMS: atom_id res chain seq x y z
N GLY A 1 -10.61 -7.72 10.97
CA GLY A 1 -10.56 -6.29 11.28
C GLY A 1 -9.91 -5.62 10.11
N ASP A 2 -10.63 -4.73 9.43
CA ASP A 2 -10.38 -4.33 8.04
C ASP A 2 -8.91 -3.95 7.74
N GLU A 3 -8.27 -3.13 8.59
CA GLU A 3 -6.85 -2.76 8.41
C GLU A 3 -5.89 -3.97 8.41
N ARG A 4 -6.14 -4.97 9.26
CA ARG A 4 -5.30 -6.17 9.35
C ARG A 4 -5.48 -7.04 8.10
N GLU A 5 -6.69 -7.17 7.58
CA GLU A 5 -6.96 -7.92 6.35
C GLU A 5 -6.29 -7.25 5.14
N ARG A 6 -6.39 -5.92 5.02
CA ARG A 6 -5.65 -5.15 4.00
C ARG A 6 -4.14 -5.33 4.12
N LEU A 7 -3.60 -5.37 5.34
CA LEU A 7 -2.18 -5.59 5.56
C LEU A 7 -1.75 -6.98 5.06
N LEU A 8 -2.50 -8.02 5.40
CA LEU A 8 -2.22 -9.39 4.97
C LEU A 8 -2.33 -9.53 3.45
N PHE A 9 -3.37 -8.93 2.86
CA PHE A 9 -3.54 -8.88 1.41
C PHE A 9 -2.32 -8.23 0.73
N ALA A 10 -1.88 -7.07 1.22
CA ALA A 10 -0.73 -6.37 0.66
C ALA A 10 0.56 -7.20 0.76
N ILE A 11 0.80 -7.85 1.91
CA ILE A 11 1.98 -8.71 2.13
C ILE A 11 1.98 -9.89 1.16
N ASP A 12 0.84 -10.54 0.96
CA ASP A 12 0.67 -11.66 0.03
C ASP A 12 0.94 -11.24 -1.42
N HIS A 13 0.40 -10.09 -1.85
CA HIS A 13 0.53 -9.60 -3.23
C HIS A 13 1.94 -9.13 -3.59
N VAL A 14 2.74 -8.70 -2.60
CA VAL A 14 4.18 -8.41 -2.83
C VAL A 14 5.05 -9.67 -2.77
N GLY A 15 4.45 -10.86 -2.58
CA GLY A 15 5.15 -12.14 -2.49
C GLY A 15 5.86 -12.38 -1.15
N ALA A 16 5.53 -11.62 -0.11
CA ALA A 16 6.13 -11.76 1.21
C ALA A 16 5.35 -12.74 2.10
N LYS A 17 6.06 -13.36 3.06
CA LYS A 17 5.47 -14.36 3.97
C LYS A 17 5.21 -13.76 5.34
N VAL A 18 3.97 -13.90 5.82
CA VAL A 18 3.60 -13.57 7.21
C VAL A 18 3.93 -14.74 8.13
N THR A 19 4.44 -14.42 9.32
CA THR A 19 4.73 -15.41 10.36
C THR A 19 3.91 -15.14 11.63
N PRO A 20 3.42 -16.18 12.32
CA PRO A 20 2.63 -16.01 13.55
C PRO A 20 3.49 -15.48 14.71
N TYR A 21 4.74 -15.92 14.78
CA TYR A 21 5.71 -15.54 15.79
C TYR A 21 6.92 -14.87 15.14
N MET A 22 7.50 -13.92 15.87
CA MET A 22 8.67 -13.19 15.41
C MET A 22 9.93 -13.89 15.91
N THR A 23 10.86 -14.12 15.01
CA THR A 23 12.16 -14.78 15.20
C THR A 23 13.26 -13.94 14.56
N ARG A 24 14.52 -14.38 14.65
CA ARG A 24 15.64 -13.71 13.99
C ARG A 24 15.68 -13.94 12.47
N ASP A 25 14.95 -14.94 11.96
CA ASP A 25 14.87 -15.23 10.53
C ASP A 25 13.91 -14.28 9.79
N ASN A 26 13.15 -13.47 10.53
CA ASN A 26 12.28 -12.47 9.95
C ASN A 26 13.10 -11.31 9.36
N THR A 27 12.77 -10.92 8.13
CA THR A 27 13.51 -9.91 7.37
C THR A 27 12.96 -8.49 7.54
N VAL A 28 11.70 -8.35 7.96
CA VAL A 28 11.04 -7.06 8.16
C VAL A 28 9.93 -7.19 9.21
N LEU A 29 9.77 -6.16 10.04
CA LEU A 29 8.60 -5.99 10.89
C LEU A 29 7.75 -4.83 10.35
N VAL A 30 6.49 -5.10 10.04
CA VAL A 30 5.52 -4.05 9.71
C VAL A 30 4.70 -3.71 10.95
N CYS A 31 4.72 -2.45 11.40
CA CYS A 31 3.92 -2.02 12.55
C CYS A 31 3.34 -0.61 12.38
N LYS A 32 2.19 -0.36 13.01
CA LYS A 32 1.50 0.93 13.00
C LYS A 32 2.10 1.92 14.00
N ARG A 33 2.66 1.42 15.10
CA ARG A 33 3.21 2.21 16.21
C ARG A 33 4.59 1.69 16.59
N ALA A 34 5.47 2.60 16.99
CA ALA A 34 6.82 2.31 17.47
C ALA A 34 6.84 1.83 18.93
N GLU A 35 5.99 0.86 19.25
CA GLU A 35 5.79 0.39 20.63
C GLU A 35 5.59 -1.13 20.72
N GLY A 36 5.66 -1.65 21.94
CA GLY A 36 5.41 -3.06 22.23
C GLY A 36 6.63 -3.98 22.05
N ASN A 37 6.42 -5.26 22.34
CA ASN A 37 7.50 -6.25 22.45
C ASN A 37 8.14 -6.57 21.10
N LYS A 38 7.35 -6.72 20.03
CA LYS A 38 7.87 -7.01 18.69
C LYS A 38 8.74 -5.87 18.16
N TYR A 39 8.33 -4.62 18.38
CA TYR A 39 9.13 -3.45 18.01
C TYR A 39 10.50 -3.44 18.71
N ARG A 40 10.52 -3.58 20.04
CA ARG A 40 11.76 -3.62 20.82
C ARG A 40 12.69 -4.75 20.37
N ARG A 41 12.14 -5.96 20.17
CA ARG A 41 12.92 -7.11 19.67
C ARG A 41 13.44 -6.89 18.25
N ALA A 42 12.67 -6.28 17.36
CA ALA A 42 13.14 -5.95 16.02
C ALA A 42 14.36 -5.02 16.05
N ARG A 43 14.30 -3.99 16.90
CA ARG A 43 15.45 -3.08 17.11
C ARG A 43 16.65 -3.80 17.68
N GLU A 44 16.47 -4.66 18.69
CA GLU A 44 17.56 -5.46 19.27
C GLU A 44 18.19 -6.43 18.26
N TRP A 45 17.41 -6.94 17.31
CA TRP A 45 17.88 -7.90 16.30
C TRP A 45 18.31 -7.23 14.99
N ASN A 46 18.31 -5.89 14.92
CA ASN A 46 18.57 -5.12 13.70
C ASN A 46 17.66 -5.53 12.52
N ILE A 47 16.41 -5.91 12.82
CA ILE A 47 15.39 -6.15 11.80
C ILE A 47 14.75 -4.80 11.45
N PRO A 48 14.70 -4.42 10.16
CA PRO A 48 14.03 -3.20 9.72
C PRO A 48 12.58 -3.16 10.19
N VAL A 49 12.17 -2.00 10.71
CA VAL A 49 10.80 -1.74 11.14
C VAL A 49 10.19 -0.68 10.25
N VAL A 50 9.09 -1.03 9.59
CA VAL A 50 8.42 -0.17 8.61
C VAL A 50 6.92 -0.08 8.88
N THR A 51 6.29 0.89 8.24
CA THR A 51 4.83 1.06 8.21
C THR A 51 4.23 0.48 6.94
N ALA A 52 2.91 0.46 6.84
CA ALA A 52 2.20 -0.03 5.65
C ALA A 52 2.46 0.82 4.37
N HIS A 53 3.06 2.02 4.50
CA HIS A 53 3.54 2.79 3.34
C HIS A 53 4.55 2.01 2.51
N TRP A 54 5.45 1.24 3.15
CA TRP A 54 6.44 0.43 2.44
C TRP A 54 5.78 -0.61 1.51
N LEU A 55 4.75 -1.28 2.01
CA LEU A 55 3.95 -2.22 1.21
C LEU A 55 3.21 -1.51 0.08
N THR A 56 2.68 -0.32 0.36
CA THR A 56 1.91 0.44 -0.64
C THR A 56 2.79 0.88 -1.82
N ASP A 57 4.01 1.35 -1.55
CA ASP A 57 4.99 1.68 -2.60
C ASP A 57 5.36 0.45 -3.43
N LEU A 58 5.57 -0.70 -2.79
CA LEU A 58 5.86 -1.96 -3.48
C LEU A 58 4.70 -2.40 -4.38
N LEU A 59 3.45 -2.33 -3.90
CA LEU A 59 2.26 -2.65 -4.70
C LEU A 59 2.11 -1.74 -5.92
N LEU A 60 2.57 -0.51 -5.84
CA LEU A 60 2.56 0.45 -6.95
C LEU A 60 3.79 0.31 -7.87
N GLY A 61 4.60 -0.72 -7.68
CA GLY A 61 5.75 -1.05 -8.54
C GLY A 61 7.03 -0.31 -8.19
N ASN A 62 7.09 0.41 -7.07
CA ASN A 62 8.32 1.08 -6.64
C ASN A 62 9.31 0.10 -5.98
N MET A 63 10.04 -0.63 -6.82
CA MET A 63 11.00 -1.64 -6.35
C MET A 63 12.21 -1.05 -5.61
N SER A 64 12.49 0.26 -5.73
CA SER A 64 13.53 0.94 -4.94
C SER A 64 13.25 0.88 -3.43
N ALA A 65 11.98 0.66 -3.04
CA ALA A 65 11.60 0.47 -1.65
C ALA A 65 12.28 -0.75 -0.99
N LEU A 66 12.68 -1.76 -1.77
CA LEU A 66 13.42 -2.91 -1.24
C LEU A 66 14.84 -2.54 -0.80
N SER A 67 15.56 -1.78 -1.63
CA SER A 67 16.93 -1.35 -1.31
C SER A 67 16.98 -0.17 -0.33
N GLN A 68 15.88 0.59 -0.22
CA GLN A 68 15.76 1.76 0.65
C GLN A 68 14.78 1.53 1.82
N ILE A 69 14.71 0.30 2.35
CA ILE A 69 13.77 -0.05 3.42
C ILE A 69 13.92 0.82 4.69
N GLU A 70 15.13 1.35 4.93
CA GLU A 70 15.42 2.22 6.08
C GLU A 70 15.07 3.70 5.85
N ASN A 71 14.51 4.05 4.68
CA ASN A 71 14.12 5.43 4.39
C ASN A 71 13.14 5.94 5.47
N ALA A 72 13.39 7.15 5.98
CA ALA A 72 12.62 7.77 7.05
C ALA A 72 11.11 7.80 6.79
N LYS A 73 10.68 7.89 5.52
CA LYS A 73 9.24 7.86 5.17
C LYS A 73 8.56 6.56 5.60
N TYR A 74 9.26 5.43 5.60
CA TYR A 74 8.71 4.15 6.03
C TYR A 74 8.68 3.99 7.56
N GLN A 75 9.38 4.86 8.30
CA GLN A 75 9.45 4.89 9.75
C GLN A 75 8.53 5.97 10.37
N GLN A 76 7.63 6.57 9.58
CA GLN A 76 6.63 7.52 10.07
C GLN A 76 5.43 6.80 10.69
N PHE A 77 5.55 6.43 11.97
CA PHE A 77 4.52 5.70 12.70
C PHE A 77 3.32 6.56 13.12
N ASN A 78 2.23 5.91 13.54
CA ASN A 78 0.99 6.52 14.01
C ASN A 78 0.25 7.39 12.96
N MET A 79 0.38 7.04 11.68
CA MET A 79 -0.32 7.71 10.60
C MET A 79 -1.83 7.39 10.60
N PRO A 80 -2.71 8.39 10.45
CA PRO A 80 -4.16 8.18 10.34
C PRO A 80 -4.56 7.28 9.16
N SER A 81 -3.84 7.43 8.03
CA SER A 81 -4.07 6.68 6.78
C SER A 81 -2.84 5.85 6.41
N PRO A 82 -2.65 4.67 7.02
CA PRO A 82 -1.41 3.89 6.88
C PRO A 82 -1.20 3.32 5.46
N PHE A 83 -2.27 3.15 4.68
CA PHE A 83 -2.26 2.65 3.31
C PHE A 83 -2.43 3.77 2.27
N ARG A 84 -1.99 5.00 2.57
CA ARG A 84 -2.08 6.11 1.62
C ARG A 84 -1.23 5.80 0.39
N MET A 85 -1.85 5.79 -0.78
CA MET A 85 -1.18 5.56 -2.05
C MET A 85 -0.56 6.86 -2.58
N ASP A 86 0.69 6.78 -3.06
CA ASP A 86 1.29 7.84 -3.85
C ASP A 86 0.96 7.63 -5.33
N TYR A 87 -0.10 8.29 -5.78
CA TYR A 87 -0.55 8.22 -7.18
C TYR A 87 0.47 8.75 -8.19
N SER A 88 1.52 9.45 -7.76
CA SER A 88 2.57 9.89 -8.68
C SER A 88 3.32 8.70 -9.29
N LEU A 89 3.47 7.60 -8.52
CA LEU A 89 4.10 6.34 -8.96
C LEU A 89 3.39 5.69 -10.14
N VAL A 90 2.07 5.87 -10.21
CA VAL A 90 1.20 5.31 -11.26
C VAL A 90 0.45 6.39 -12.03
N SER A 91 1.07 7.57 -12.17
CA SER A 91 0.44 8.73 -12.83
C SER A 91 -0.10 8.41 -14.23
N HIS A 92 0.62 7.59 -14.99
CA HIS A 92 0.21 7.11 -16.31
C HIS A 92 -1.14 6.35 -16.29
N LEU A 93 -1.44 5.59 -15.23
CA LEU A 93 -2.72 4.90 -15.04
C LEU A 93 -3.82 5.85 -14.53
N MET A 94 -3.42 6.86 -13.76
CA MET A 94 -4.37 7.79 -13.12
C MET A 94 -4.79 8.97 -14.00
N ASN A 95 -4.06 9.24 -15.09
CA ASN A 95 -4.36 10.39 -15.96
C ASN A 95 -5.77 10.34 -16.56
N ALA A 96 -6.26 9.16 -16.95
CA ALA A 96 -7.61 9.00 -17.49
C ALA A 96 -8.69 9.45 -16.48
N TRP A 97 -8.48 9.17 -15.20
CA TRP A 97 -9.40 9.55 -14.12
C TRP A 97 -9.38 11.06 -13.78
N LYS A 98 -8.37 11.79 -14.26
CA LYS A 98 -8.29 13.26 -14.12
C LYS A 98 -9.00 13.99 -15.27
N MET A 99 -9.30 13.29 -16.36
CA MET A 99 -10.05 13.88 -17.48
C MET A 99 -11.53 13.56 -17.32
N PRO A 100 -12.41 14.56 -17.14
CA PRO A 100 -13.84 14.31 -17.09
C PRO A 100 -14.31 13.72 -18.42
N ILE A 101 -15.17 12.70 -18.34
CA ILE A 101 -15.84 12.15 -19.52
C ILE A 101 -16.88 13.17 -19.96
N ASN A 102 -16.63 13.84 -21.08
CA ASN A 102 -17.59 14.75 -21.68
C ASN A 102 -18.70 13.94 -22.36
N ILE A 103 -19.88 13.88 -21.74
CA ILE A 103 -21.05 13.21 -22.32
C ILE A 103 -21.70 14.17 -23.32
N THR A 104 -21.58 13.85 -24.61
CA THR A 104 -22.28 14.60 -25.67
C THR A 104 -23.77 14.25 -25.68
N GLN A 105 -24.59 15.16 -26.23
CA GLN A 105 -26.02 14.91 -26.37
C GLN A 105 -26.31 13.67 -27.24
N GLU A 106 -25.50 13.46 -28.29
CA GLU A 106 -25.56 12.28 -29.14
C GLU A 106 -25.24 10.97 -28.39
N SER A 107 -24.22 10.94 -27.53
CA SER A 107 -23.88 9.74 -26.75
C SER A 107 -24.95 9.42 -25.71
N HIS A 108 -25.55 10.45 -25.11
CA HIS A 108 -26.69 10.30 -24.20
C HIS A 108 -27.96 9.78 -24.90
N GLU A 109 -28.29 10.31 -26.09
CA GLU A 109 -29.43 9.81 -26.87
C GLU A 109 -29.23 8.38 -27.35
N ARG A 110 -28.02 8.02 -27.81
CA ARG A 110 -27.68 6.66 -28.20
C ARG A 110 -27.85 5.68 -27.03
N ALA A 111 -27.35 6.03 -25.84
CA ALA A 111 -27.51 5.21 -24.65
C ALA A 111 -28.99 5.02 -24.26
N LYS A 112 -29.81 6.08 -24.36
CA LYS A 112 -31.26 6.00 -24.11
C LYS A 112 -31.98 5.07 -25.08
N ARG A 113 -31.66 5.13 -26.38
CA ARG A 113 -32.26 4.23 -27.40
C ARG A 113 -31.88 2.78 -27.13
N SER A 114 -30.63 2.49 -26.79
CA SER A 114 -30.18 1.15 -26.44
C SER A 114 -30.82 0.58 -25.17
N ALA A 115 -31.19 1.44 -24.20
CA ALA A 115 -31.83 1.02 -22.96
C ALA A 115 -33.35 0.79 -23.10
N ALA A 116 -33.97 1.30 -24.17
CA ALA A 116 -35.40 1.14 -24.45
C ALA A 116 -35.73 -0.02 -25.42
N ALA A 117 -34.69 -0.70 -25.94
CA ALA A 117 -34.78 -1.89 -26.79
C ALA A 117 -34.57 -3.16 -25.95
#